data_AF-A0ABD2X790-F1
#
_entry.id   AF-A0ABD2X790-F1
#
_cell.length_a   1.000
_cell.length_b   1.000
_cell.length_c   1.000
_cell.angle_alpha   90.00
_cell.angle_beta   90.00
_cell.angle_gamma   90.00
#
_symmetry.space_group_name_H-M   'P 1'
#
loop_
_entity.id
_entity.type
_entity.pdbx_description
1 polymer ?
#
loop_
_entity_poly.entity_id
_entity_poly.type
_entity_poly.pdbx_seq_one_letter_code
_entity_poly.pdbx_strand_id
1 'polypeptide(L)'
;MALNSDVADEEASLVYLKYGFDGTNSRSYQQIAKYSAAYSNSLFCTSLLPLQLVDKYTCIVYWSNPRPSSTRFCRPIKIAHEKETPETARNEEQDLQQQIEDLTDFKYKSCLISFEMHLTMIDGKTRFCKKLGILVDTPTQGAGNTNDGNMARKFFANTEIVS
;
A
#
# COMPACT_ATOMS: atom_id res chain seq x y z
N MET A 1 17.24 35.34 -36.12
CA MET A 1 18.35 34.69 -35.40
C MET A 1 17.70 33.85 -34.32
N ALA A 2 17.42 32.58 -34.64
CA ALA A 2 16.74 31.66 -33.75
C ALA A 2 17.69 31.31 -32.59
N LEU A 3 17.22 31.48 -31.37
CA LEU A 3 17.88 30.92 -30.20
C LEU A 3 17.69 29.40 -30.29
N ASN A 4 18.75 28.70 -30.71
CA ASN A 4 18.90 27.28 -30.42
C ASN A 4 18.96 27.13 -28.91
N SER A 5 17.81 26.87 -28.30
CA SER A 5 17.76 26.26 -26.99
C SER A 5 18.02 24.78 -27.21
N ASP A 6 19.29 24.39 -27.20
CA ASP A 6 19.73 23.04 -26.87
C ASP A 6 19.32 22.75 -25.41
N VAL A 7 18.01 22.63 -25.18
CA VAL A 7 17.50 21.89 -24.03
C VAL A 7 17.66 20.45 -24.48
N ALA A 8 18.74 19.80 -24.05
CA ALA A 8 18.72 18.36 -23.98
C ALA A 8 17.51 18.02 -23.11
N ASP A 9 16.39 17.69 -23.73
CA ASP A 9 15.17 17.29 -23.03
C ASP A 9 15.58 16.14 -22.11
N GLU A 10 15.72 16.42 -20.81
CA GLU A 10 15.86 15.34 -19.85
C GLU A 10 14.57 14.52 -19.98
N GLU A 11 14.68 13.28 -20.44
CA GLU A 11 13.54 12.39 -20.61
C GLU A 11 12.86 12.24 -19.24
N ALA A 12 11.73 12.90 -19.06
CA ALA A 12 11.00 12.86 -17.81
C ALA A 12 10.04 11.68 -17.86
N SER A 13 10.24 10.72 -16.97
CA SER A 13 9.39 9.54 -16.85
C SER A 13 8.63 9.55 -15.54
N LEU A 14 7.47 8.89 -15.52
CA LEU A 14 6.63 8.70 -14.36
C LEU A 14 6.38 7.21 -14.14
N VAL A 15 6.58 6.75 -12.91
CA VAL A 15 6.27 5.37 -12.51
C VAL A 15 5.02 5.36 -11.64
N TYR A 16 4.00 4.65 -12.09
CA TYR A 16 2.81 4.34 -11.29
C TYR A 16 3.09 3.12 -10.42
N LEU A 17 2.88 3.28 -9.13
CA LEU A 17 3.03 2.26 -8.11
C LEU A 17 1.74 2.15 -7.32
N LYS A 18 1.40 0.94 -6.91
CA LYS A 18 0.49 0.74 -5.77
C LYS A 18 1.23 0.15 -4.60
N TYR A 19 0.78 0.47 -3.41
CA TYR A 19 1.33 -0.08 -2.18
C TYR A 19 0.23 -0.40 -1.19
N GLY A 20 0.61 -1.09 -0.13
CA GLY A 20 -0.25 -1.41 1.00
C GLY A 20 0.42 -2.37 1.94
N PHE A 21 -0.34 -2.79 2.95
CA PHE A 21 0.16 -3.60 4.04
C PHE A 21 -0.90 -4.60 4.48
N ASP A 22 -0.44 -5.72 5.01
CA ASP A 22 -1.31 -6.82 5.43
C ASP A 22 -0.72 -7.54 6.66
N GLY A 23 -1.59 -8.00 7.54
CA GLY A 23 -1.28 -8.79 8.72
C GLY A 23 -1.52 -10.28 8.50
N THR A 24 -0.56 -11.11 8.87
CA THR A 24 -0.72 -12.56 8.87
C THR A 24 -0.27 -13.19 10.18
N ASN A 25 -0.94 -14.26 10.60
CA ASN A 25 -0.46 -15.05 11.73
C ASN A 25 0.57 -16.06 11.22
N SER A 26 1.79 -15.96 11.73
CA SER A 26 2.87 -16.88 11.43
C SER A 26 2.75 -18.14 12.30
N ARG A 27 3.29 -19.25 11.79
CA ARG A 27 3.49 -20.44 12.62
C ARG A 27 4.55 -20.12 13.67
N SER A 28 4.21 -20.34 14.94
CA SER A 28 5.12 -20.10 16.07
C SER A 28 6.38 -20.95 15.94
N TYR A 29 7.54 -20.31 15.93
CA TYR A 29 8.81 -21.00 16.17
C TYR A 29 8.85 -21.44 17.63
N GLN A 30 9.11 -22.72 17.91
CA GLN A 30 9.23 -23.24 19.27
C GLN A 30 10.60 -22.94 19.91
N GLN A 31 11.18 -21.79 19.60
CA GLN A 31 12.47 -21.40 20.15
C GLN A 31 12.30 -20.98 21.62
N ILE A 32 13.24 -21.39 22.48
CA ILE A 32 13.29 -20.94 23.86
C ILE A 32 13.75 -19.48 23.88
N ALA A 33 12.81 -18.56 24.05
CA ALA A 33 13.09 -17.15 24.24
C ALA A 33 13.36 -16.86 25.72
N LYS A 34 14.46 -16.15 26.02
CA LYS A 34 14.77 -15.70 27.40
C LYS A 34 13.83 -14.59 27.90
N TYR A 35 13.08 -13.95 26.99
CA TYR A 35 12.20 -12.82 27.27
C TYR A 35 10.83 -13.04 26.62
N SER A 36 9.75 -12.85 27.38
CA SER A 36 8.37 -13.04 26.91
C SER A 36 7.96 -12.04 25.81
N ALA A 37 8.56 -10.85 25.79
CA ALA A 37 8.33 -9.83 24.77
C ALA A 37 8.83 -10.20 23.36
N ALA A 38 9.66 -11.25 23.24
CA ALA A 38 10.16 -11.74 21.95
C ALA A 38 9.19 -12.71 21.24
N TYR A 39 8.04 -13.01 21.86
CA TYR A 39 7.02 -13.88 21.30
C TYR A 39 6.01 -13.06 20.49
N SER A 40 6.17 -13.04 19.18
CA SER A 40 5.15 -12.54 18.26
C SER A 40 4.84 -13.60 17.21
N ASN A 41 3.60 -14.09 17.23
CA ASN A 41 3.07 -15.03 16.24
C ASN A 41 2.40 -14.31 15.08
N SER A 42 2.60 -13.00 14.96
CA SER A 42 2.01 -12.19 13.90
C SER A 42 3.11 -11.48 13.13
N LEU A 43 2.91 -11.39 11.83
CA LEU A 43 3.73 -10.63 10.90
C LEU A 43 2.86 -9.53 10.31
N PHE A 44 3.44 -8.36 10.18
CA PHE A 44 2.86 -7.23 9.48
C PHE A 44 3.81 -6.83 8.35
N CYS A 45 3.32 -6.93 7.12
CA CYS A 45 4.12 -6.80 5.92
C CYS A 45 3.64 -5.63 5.07
N THR A 46 4.54 -4.70 4.78
CA THR A 46 4.32 -3.58 3.85
C THR A 46 4.97 -3.90 2.51
N SER A 47 4.23 -3.71 1.42
CA SER A 47 4.67 -4.07 0.07
C SER A 47 4.32 -2.99 -0.95
N LEU A 48 5.10 -2.94 -2.03
CA LEU A 48 4.88 -2.11 -3.22
C LEU A 48 4.77 -2.97 -4.47
N LEU A 49 4.08 -2.46 -5.48
CA LEU A 49 3.94 -3.10 -6.78
C LEU A 49 4.00 -2.05 -7.91
N PRO A 50 5.01 -2.10 -8.79
CA PRO A 50 5.04 -1.28 -10.00
C PRO A 50 3.95 -1.71 -10.98
N LEU A 51 3.25 -0.72 -11.53
CA LEU A 51 2.19 -0.90 -12.50
C LEU A 51 2.67 -0.52 -13.89
N GLN A 52 3.13 0.72 -14.08
CA GLN A 52 3.49 1.26 -15.38
C GLN A 52 4.64 2.26 -15.27
N LEU A 53 5.47 2.33 -16.30
CA LEU A 53 6.45 3.37 -16.55
C LEU A 53 6.01 4.08 -17.83
N VAL A 54 5.79 5.39 -17.73
CA VAL A 54 5.31 6.21 -18.84
C VAL A 54 6.18 7.44 -19.00
N ASP A 55 6.17 8.01 -20.20
CA ASP A 55 6.63 9.37 -20.42
C ASP A 55 5.71 10.37 -19.71
N LYS A 56 6.29 11.33 -18.99
CA LYS A 56 5.53 12.25 -18.13
C LYS A 56 4.65 13.22 -18.90
N TYR A 57 5.00 13.56 -20.14
CA TYR A 57 4.30 14.58 -20.93
C TYR A 57 3.45 13.97 -22.04
N THR A 58 3.97 12.96 -22.72
CA THR A 58 3.30 12.31 -23.85
C THR A 58 2.43 11.13 -23.40
N CYS A 59 2.59 10.65 -22.16
CA CYS A 59 1.90 9.49 -21.61
C CYS A 59 2.16 8.19 -22.40
N ILE A 60 3.22 8.15 -23.22
CA ILE A 60 3.64 6.94 -23.92
C ILE A 60 4.10 5.91 -22.88
N VAL A 61 3.56 4.69 -22.97
CA VAL A 61 3.91 3.61 -22.06
C VAL A 61 5.21 2.95 -22.49
N TYR A 62 6.28 3.12 -21.71
CA TYR A 62 7.55 2.43 -21.91
C TYR A 62 7.51 1.00 -21.38
N TRP A 63 6.83 0.81 -20.25
CA TRP A 63 6.67 -0.52 -19.65
C TRP A 63 5.36 -0.61 -18.89
N SER A 64 4.75 -1.79 -18.95
CA SER A 64 3.54 -2.13 -18.19
C SER A 64 3.73 -3.50 -17.56
N ASN A 65 3.35 -3.62 -16.29
CA ASN A 65 3.41 -4.88 -15.58
C ASN A 65 2.46 -5.89 -16.25
N PRO A 66 2.97 -7.00 -16.82
CA PRO A 66 2.14 -7.95 -17.54
C PRO A 66 1.26 -8.79 -16.60
N ARG A 67 1.53 -8.79 -15.29
CA ARG A 67 0.80 -9.57 -14.28
C ARG A 67 0.66 -8.76 -12.97
N PRO A 68 -0.18 -7.71 -12.94
CA PRO A 68 -0.33 -6.80 -11.79
C PRO A 68 -1.03 -7.44 -10.57
N SER A 69 -1.53 -8.67 -10.71
CA SER A 69 -2.06 -9.46 -9.59
C SER A 69 -1.10 -10.58 -9.15
N SER A 70 0.08 -10.68 -9.76
CA SER A 70 1.06 -11.71 -9.41
C SER A 70 1.93 -11.27 -8.23
N THR A 71 2.13 -12.20 -7.29
CA THR A 71 3.06 -12.04 -6.16
C THR A 71 4.50 -11.81 -6.59
N ARG A 72 4.90 -12.17 -7.82
CA ARG A 72 6.28 -12.05 -8.31
C ARG A 72 6.78 -10.60 -8.41
N PHE A 73 5.87 -9.66 -8.62
CA PHE A 73 6.18 -8.24 -8.72
C PHE A 73 5.89 -7.49 -7.42
N CYS A 74 5.29 -8.16 -6.42
CA CYS A 74 5.06 -7.59 -5.10
C CYS A 74 6.38 -7.53 -4.35
N ARG A 75 6.93 -6.33 -4.16
CA ARG A 75 8.22 -6.09 -3.51
C ARG A 75 7.98 -5.72 -2.04
N PRO A 76 8.57 -6.44 -1.07
CA PRO A 76 8.45 -6.07 0.33
C PRO A 76 9.26 -4.79 0.61
N ILE A 77 8.66 -3.84 1.32
CA ILE A 77 9.33 -2.66 1.88
C ILE A 77 9.78 -2.96 3.31
N LYS A 78 8.86 -3.47 4.13
CA LYS A 78 9.05 -3.69 5.56
C LYS A 78 8.33 -4.97 5.99
N ILE A 79 8.98 -5.75 6.85
CA ILE A 79 8.42 -6.93 7.50
C ILE A 79 8.65 -6.76 9.01
N ALA A 80 7.58 -6.64 9.77
CA ALA A 80 7.61 -6.45 11.22
C ALA A 80 6.96 -7.64 11.94
N HIS A 81 7.51 -8.02 13.09
CA HIS A 81 6.95 -9.06 13.97
C HIS A 81 5.87 -8.47 14.88
N GLU A 82 4.82 -7.91 14.29
CA GLU A 82 3.76 -7.20 15.00
C GLU A 82 2.39 -7.70 14.55
N LYS A 83 1.40 -7.55 15.43
CA LYS A 83 0.02 -7.84 15.08
C LYS A 83 -0.56 -6.64 14.35
N GLU A 84 -1.31 -6.89 13.28
CA GLU A 84 -2.12 -5.84 12.68
C GLU A 84 -3.20 -5.39 13.67
N THR A 85 -3.07 -4.14 14.12
CA THR A 85 -4.08 -3.43 14.88
C THR A 85 -4.45 -2.13 14.14
N PRO A 86 -5.59 -1.50 14.46
CA PRO A 86 -5.95 -0.21 13.87
C PRO A 86 -4.87 0.86 14.07
N GLU A 87 -4.16 0.82 15.20
CA GLU A 87 -3.07 1.73 15.53
C GLU A 87 -1.83 1.45 14.68
N THR A 88 -1.39 0.19 14.56
CA THR A 88 -0.21 -0.15 13.74
C THR A 88 -0.45 0.18 12.27
N ALA A 89 -1.65 -0.12 11.73
CA ALA A 89 -2.04 0.24 10.37
C ALA A 89 -2.05 1.76 10.15
N ARG A 90 -2.55 2.54 11.12
CA ARG A 90 -2.56 4.00 11.04
C ARG A 90 -1.15 4.57 11.05
N ASN A 91 -0.30 4.08 11.93
CA ASN A 91 1.08 4.53 12.05
C ASN A 91 1.87 4.21 10.77
N GLU A 92 1.68 3.01 10.21
CA GLU A 92 2.32 2.61 8.95
C GLU A 92 1.88 3.48 7.78
N GLU A 93 0.59 3.80 7.67
CA GLU A 93 0.10 4.67 6.61
C GLU A 93 0.67 6.09 6.74
N GLN A 94 0.74 6.65 7.94
CA GLN A 94 1.33 7.97 8.17
C GLN A 94 2.82 8.00 7.87
N ASP A 95 3.55 6.96 8.28
CA ASP A 95 4.98 6.81 8.01
C ASP A 95 5.25 6.72 6.51
N LEU A 96 4.49 5.89 5.78
CA LEU A 96 4.61 5.77 4.33
C LEU A 96 4.21 7.06 3.60
N GLN A 97 3.16 7.75 4.04
CA GLN A 97 2.77 9.04 3.46
C GLN A 97 3.87 10.07 3.60
N GLN A 98 4.48 10.17 4.78
CA GLN A 98 5.60 11.07 5.01
C GLN A 98 6.81 10.71 4.12
N GLN A 99 7.14 9.41 4.01
CA GLN A 99 8.21 8.95 3.13
C GLN A 99 7.94 9.23 1.64
N ILE A 100 6.67 9.20 1.21
CA ILE A 100 6.25 9.54 -0.15
C ILE A 100 6.35 11.05 -0.39
N GLU A 101 5.97 11.88 0.59
CA GLU A 101 6.09 13.33 0.50
C GLU A 101 7.55 13.79 0.44
N ASP A 102 8.44 13.12 1.16
CA ASP A 102 9.88 13.35 1.16
C ASP A 102 10.61 12.71 -0.04
N LEU A 103 9.89 11.98 -0.89
CA LEU A 103 10.48 11.24 -2.00
C LEU A 103 10.93 12.20 -3.11
N THR A 104 12.20 12.11 -3.49
CA THR A 104 12.76 12.89 -4.61
C THR A 104 12.83 12.05 -5.88
N ASP A 105 12.79 12.74 -7.02
CA ASP A 105 12.90 12.09 -8.33
C ASP A 105 14.20 11.28 -8.45
N PHE A 106 14.09 10.07 -8.99
CA PHE A 106 15.23 9.20 -9.20
C PHE A 106 15.90 9.49 -10.55
N LYS A 107 17.14 9.99 -10.51
CA LYS A 107 17.92 10.25 -11.72
C LYS A 107 18.62 8.97 -12.19
N TYR A 108 18.30 8.52 -13.40
CA TYR A 108 18.99 7.42 -14.07
C TYR A 108 19.47 7.86 -15.45
N LYS A 109 20.80 7.99 -15.61
CA LYS A 109 21.42 8.56 -16.82
C LYS A 109 20.88 9.98 -17.08
N SER A 110 20.36 10.23 -18.28
CA SER A 110 19.70 11.48 -18.70
C SER A 110 18.19 11.49 -18.44
N CYS A 111 17.66 10.47 -17.77
CA CYS A 111 16.24 10.36 -17.46
C CYS A 111 15.98 10.69 -15.99
N LEU A 112 14.97 11.52 -15.75
CA LEU A 112 14.46 11.85 -14.42
C LEU A 112 13.16 11.08 -14.20
N ILE A 113 13.13 10.22 -13.18
CA ILE A 113 12.00 9.33 -12.91
C ILE A 113 11.26 9.81 -11.67
N SER A 114 10.05 10.33 -11.87
CA SER A 114 9.11 10.65 -10.80
C SER A 114 8.27 9.43 -10.41
N PHE A 115 7.69 9.46 -9.22
CA PHE A 115 6.86 8.36 -8.70
C PHE A 115 5.47 8.86 -8.33
N GLU A 116 4.45 8.10 -8.72
CA GLU A 116 3.07 8.29 -8.26
C GLU A 116 2.62 7.01 -7.55
N MET A 117 2.30 7.13 -6.26
CA MET A 117 2.05 5.98 -5.38
C MET A 117 0.62 6.00 -4.85
N HIS A 118 -0.12 4.90 -5.05
CA HIS A 118 -1.50 4.76 -4.59
C HIS A 118 -1.67 3.66 -3.54
N LEU A 119 -2.21 4.01 -2.37
CA LEU A 119 -2.58 3.07 -1.31
C LEU A 119 -3.86 2.31 -1.72
N THR A 120 -3.68 1.16 -2.37
CA THR A 120 -4.81 0.34 -2.87
C THR A 120 -4.67 -1.14 -2.53
N MET A 121 -3.50 -1.59 -2.06
CA MET A 121 -3.28 -2.97 -1.59
C MET A 121 -3.62 -3.10 -0.11
N ILE A 122 -4.81 -2.64 0.29
CA ILE A 122 -5.33 -2.73 1.65
C ILE A 122 -6.67 -3.47 1.63
N ASP A 123 -6.95 -4.25 2.68
CA ASP A 123 -8.24 -4.91 2.82
C ASP A 123 -9.36 -3.87 3.01
N GLY A 124 -10.54 -4.16 2.44
CA GLY A 124 -11.77 -3.40 2.67
C GLY A 124 -12.08 -3.32 4.15
N LYS A 125 -11.87 -4.40 4.91
CA LYS A 125 -12.02 -4.39 6.38
C LYS A 125 -11.19 -3.29 7.03
N THR A 126 -9.90 -3.19 6.70
CA THR A 126 -8.99 -2.18 7.24
C THR A 126 -9.39 -0.77 6.79
N ARG A 127 -9.76 -0.61 5.51
CA ARG A 127 -10.25 0.66 4.94
C ARG A 127 -11.53 1.16 5.63
N PHE A 128 -12.54 0.30 5.79
CA PHE A 128 -13.85 0.68 6.35
C PHE A 128 -13.81 0.83 7.87
N CYS A 129 -13.03 0.01 8.58
CA CYS A 129 -12.82 0.21 10.00
C CYS A 129 -12.20 1.58 10.28
N LYS A 130 -11.23 2.01 9.46
CA LYS A 130 -10.61 3.33 9.60
C LYS A 130 -11.54 4.48 9.21
N LYS A 131 -12.13 4.42 8.00
CA LYS A 131 -12.88 5.57 7.45
C LYS A 131 -14.29 5.70 8.00
N LEU A 132 -14.92 4.59 8.40
CA LEU A 132 -16.33 4.56 8.81
C LEU A 132 -16.53 4.06 10.26
N GLY A 133 -15.48 3.58 10.92
CA GLY A 133 -15.61 2.99 12.26
C GLY A 133 -16.44 1.70 12.28
N ILE A 134 -16.49 0.97 11.17
CA ILE A 134 -17.25 -0.29 11.02
C ILE A 134 -16.31 -1.46 10.74
N LEU A 135 -16.49 -2.56 11.45
CA LEU A 135 -15.71 -3.78 11.27
C LEU A 135 -16.36 -4.70 10.24
N VAL A 136 -16.02 -4.63 8.97
CA VAL A 136 -16.63 -5.51 7.95
C VAL A 136 -16.06 -6.94 8.05
N ASP A 137 -16.89 -7.95 7.77
CA ASP A 137 -16.50 -9.37 7.64
C ASP A 137 -15.72 -9.95 8.84
N THR A 138 -15.96 -9.42 10.04
CA THR A 138 -15.33 -9.93 11.25
C THR A 138 -16.19 -11.04 11.85
N PRO A 139 -15.64 -12.25 12.08
CA PRO A 139 -16.42 -13.35 12.63
C PRO A 139 -16.89 -13.03 14.07
N THR A 140 -18.14 -13.34 14.37
CA THR A 140 -18.74 -13.19 15.70
C THR A 140 -18.62 -14.49 16.51
N GLN A 141 -18.51 -14.38 17.85
CA GLN A 141 -18.55 -15.56 18.73
C GLN A 141 -19.97 -16.16 18.69
N GLY A 142 -20.16 -17.28 17.98
CA GLY A 142 -21.46 -17.95 17.87
C GLY A 142 -21.99 -18.19 16.45
N ALA A 143 -21.12 -18.08 15.43
CA ALA A 143 -21.44 -18.16 13.99
C ALA A 143 -22.01 -16.85 13.40
N GLY A 144 -21.61 -16.57 12.16
CA GLY A 144 -21.89 -15.31 11.46
C GLY A 144 -20.71 -14.35 11.43
N ASN A 145 -20.93 -13.19 10.85
CA ASN A 145 -19.98 -12.08 10.82
C ASN A 145 -20.65 -10.78 11.27
N THR A 146 -19.87 -9.72 11.39
CA THR A 146 -20.29 -8.39 11.83
C THR A 146 -21.14 -7.61 10.80
N ASN A 147 -21.51 -8.22 9.66
CA ASN A 147 -22.31 -7.58 8.62
C ASN A 147 -23.81 -7.56 8.98
N ASP A 148 -24.15 -6.88 10.08
CA ASP A 148 -25.54 -6.74 10.53
C ASP A 148 -26.26 -5.53 9.89
N GLY A 149 -27.55 -5.38 10.19
CA GLY A 149 -28.35 -4.28 9.65
C GLY A 149 -27.92 -2.87 10.11
N ASN A 150 -27.20 -2.76 11.23
CA ASN A 150 -26.65 -1.47 11.71
C ASN A 150 -25.38 -1.11 10.94
N MET A 151 -24.54 -2.10 10.67
CA MET A 151 -23.40 -1.96 9.78
C MET A 151 -23.84 -1.57 8.38
N ALA A 152 -24.81 -2.30 7.81
CA ALA A 152 -25.31 -2.02 6.47
C ALA A 152 -25.84 -0.57 6.36
N ARG A 153 -26.58 -0.09 7.37
CA ARG A 153 -27.04 1.31 7.41
C ARG A 153 -25.89 2.32 7.40
N LYS A 154 -24.84 2.11 8.20
CA LYS A 154 -23.66 3.00 8.22
C LYS A 154 -22.87 2.95 6.92
N PHE A 155 -22.75 1.76 6.34
CA PHE A 155 -22.06 1.51 5.07
C PHE A 155 -22.75 2.26 3.93
N PHE A 156 -24.07 2.08 3.76
CA PHE A 156 -24.83 2.74 2.70
C PHE A 156 -25.16 4.22 2.97
N ALA A 157 -24.99 4.72 4.20
CA ALA A 157 -25.13 6.15 4.49
C ALA A 157 -23.95 7.00 3.99
N ASN A 158 -22.79 6.38 3.73
CA ASN A 158 -21.57 7.06 3.33
C ASN A 158 -21.07 6.53 1.98
N THR A 159 -21.92 6.62 0.96
CA THR A 159 -21.66 6.04 -0.37
C THR A 159 -20.35 6.52 -0.98
N GLU A 160 -19.94 7.77 -0.72
CA GLU A 160 -18.67 8.33 -1.24
C GLU A 160 -17.42 7.66 -0.68
N ILE A 161 -17.48 7.12 0.54
CA ILE A 161 -16.35 6.43 1.18
C ILE A 161 -16.26 4.98 0.70
N VAL A 162 -17.42 4.42 0.34
CA VAL A 162 -17.61 3.03 -0.11
C VAL A 162 -17.33 2.86 -1.60
N SER A 163 -17.61 3.87 -2.42
CA SER A 163 -17.21 3.93 -3.83
C SER A 163 -15.70 3.95 -4.02
#